data_AF-A0A081S0R6-F1
#
_entry.id   AF-A0A081S0R6-F1
#
_cell.length_a   1.000
_cell.length_b   1.000
_cell.length_c   1.000
_cell.angle_alpha   90.00
_cell.angle_beta   90.00
_cell.angle_gamma   90.00
#
_symmetry.space_group_name_H-M   'P 1'
#
loop_
_entity.id
_entity.type
_entity.pdbx_description
1 polymer ?
#
loop_
_entity_poly.entity_id
_entity_poly.type
_entity_poly.pdbx_seq_one_letter_code
_entity_poly.pdbx_strand_id
1 'polypeptide(L)'
;MKKITRIGIGGPVGSGKTAVIEVITPILIQRGIKPLIITNDIVTTEDAKQVKRTLKGILDEEKILGVETGACPHTAVREDPSMNISAVEEMEARFPDTDVVLIESGGDNLTLTFSPALADFYIYVIDVADGEKIPRKNGPGLVQADILVINKIDLAPYVGASLAVMESDTQVVRGQRPYILTNCKTGEGVETLVDMIMRDFLFTHSLQATQ
;
A
#
# COMPACT_ATOMS: atom_id res chain seq x y z
N MET A 1 16.74 5.21 -19.53
CA MET A 1 16.44 4.37 -18.36
C MET A 1 14.94 4.20 -18.27
N LYS A 2 14.47 2.99 -17.99
CA LYS A 2 13.06 2.73 -17.66
C LYS A 2 12.74 3.47 -16.36
N LYS A 3 11.66 4.25 -16.33
CA LYS A 3 11.19 4.88 -15.09
C LYS A 3 10.56 3.78 -14.23
N ILE A 4 11.03 3.63 -13.00
CA ILE A 4 10.47 2.69 -12.02
C ILE A 4 9.36 3.43 -11.27
N THR A 5 8.16 2.83 -11.19
CA THR A 5 7.03 3.44 -10.47
C THR A 5 7.20 3.22 -8.97
N ARG A 6 7.08 4.27 -8.16
CA ARG A 6 7.16 4.18 -6.70
C ARG A 6 5.76 4.34 -6.11
N ILE A 7 5.28 3.32 -5.40
CA ILE A 7 3.95 3.31 -4.77
C ILE A 7 4.10 3.31 -3.25
N GLY A 8 3.61 4.37 -2.61
CA GLY A 8 3.51 4.42 -1.15
C GLY A 8 2.33 3.60 -0.64
N ILE A 9 2.53 2.81 0.42
CA ILE A 9 1.46 2.09 1.14
C ILE A 9 1.40 2.65 2.57
N GLY A 10 0.41 3.49 2.84
CA GLY A 10 0.24 4.19 4.11
C GLY A 10 -1.03 3.79 4.86
N GLY A 11 -1.14 4.15 6.14
CA GLY A 11 -2.32 3.81 6.94
C GLY A 11 -2.05 3.72 8.44
N PRO A 12 -3.12 3.59 9.26
CA PRO A 12 -3.02 3.32 10.70
C PRO A 12 -2.14 2.14 11.08
N VAL A 13 -1.70 2.15 12.34
CA VAL A 13 -1.06 0.98 12.96
C VAL A 13 -2.05 -0.17 12.91
N GLY A 14 -1.60 -1.31 12.38
CA GLY A 14 -2.41 -2.52 12.33
C GLY A 14 -3.45 -2.61 11.19
N SER A 15 -3.60 -1.60 10.32
CA SER A 15 -4.62 -1.63 9.25
C SER A 15 -4.42 -2.73 8.18
N GLY A 16 -3.24 -3.34 8.16
CA GLY A 16 -2.88 -4.43 7.24
C GLY A 16 -2.12 -3.96 6.00
N LYS A 17 -1.34 -2.87 6.11
CA LYS A 17 -0.41 -2.41 5.06
C LYS A 17 0.53 -3.51 4.58
N THR A 18 1.27 -4.13 5.50
CA THR A 18 2.13 -5.30 5.25
C THR A 18 1.35 -6.44 4.61
N ALA A 19 0.15 -6.74 5.13
CA ALA A 19 -0.70 -7.80 4.58
C ALA A 19 -1.12 -7.52 3.13
N VAL A 20 -1.45 -6.27 2.78
CA VAL A 20 -1.73 -5.85 1.41
C VAL A 20 -0.51 -6.12 0.52
N ILE A 21 0.69 -5.70 0.94
CA ILE A 21 1.93 -5.93 0.19
C ILE A 21 2.16 -7.44 -0.02
N GLU A 22 2.00 -8.25 1.03
CA GLU A 22 2.18 -9.69 1.00
C GLU A 22 1.23 -10.39 0.01
N VAL A 23 -0.03 -9.96 -0.09
CA VAL A 23 -1.01 -10.62 -0.96
C VAL A 23 -0.98 -10.12 -2.41
N ILE A 24 -0.62 -8.85 -2.67
CA ILE A 24 -0.53 -8.34 -4.04
C ILE A 24 0.76 -8.79 -4.74
N THR A 25 1.85 -8.96 -3.99
CA THR A 25 3.18 -9.24 -4.56
C THR A 25 3.21 -10.52 -5.41
N PRO A 26 2.68 -11.67 -4.97
CA PRO A 26 2.64 -12.88 -5.79
C PRO A 26 1.87 -12.70 -7.10
N ILE A 27 0.75 -11.97 -7.07
CA ILE A 27 -0.09 -11.71 -8.24
C ILE A 27 0.63 -10.78 -9.22
N LEU A 28 1.29 -9.72 -8.72
CA LEU A 28 2.13 -8.84 -9.55
C LEU A 28 3.20 -9.65 -10.29
N ILE A 29 3.92 -10.54 -9.58
CA ILE A 29 4.94 -11.40 -10.17
C ILE A 29 4.34 -12.35 -11.22
N GLN A 30 3.20 -12.97 -10.92
CA GLN A 30 2.47 -13.83 -11.87
C GLN A 30 2.10 -13.07 -13.15
N ARG A 31 1.80 -11.78 -13.04
CA ARG A 31 1.49 -10.89 -14.16
C ARG A 31 2.73 -10.27 -14.83
N GLY A 32 3.92 -10.75 -14.49
CA GLY A 32 5.19 -10.36 -15.12
C GLY A 32 5.80 -9.06 -14.58
N ILE A 33 5.28 -8.53 -13.48
CA ILE A 33 5.80 -7.34 -12.81
C ILE A 33 6.90 -7.74 -11.83
N LYS A 34 7.99 -6.97 -11.80
CA LYS A 34 9.14 -7.17 -10.92
C LYS A 34 9.12 -6.15 -9.79
N PRO A 35 8.61 -6.50 -8.59
CA PRO A 35 8.55 -5.59 -7.46
C PRO A 35 9.85 -5.58 -6.64
N LEU A 36 10.14 -4.42 -6.04
CA LEU A 36 10.95 -4.28 -4.84
C LEU A 36 10.06 -3.83 -3.68
N ILE A 37 10.45 -4.17 -2.46
CA ILE A 37 9.69 -3.81 -1.25
C ILE A 37 10.63 -3.09 -0.28
N ILE A 38 10.18 -1.94 0.20
CA ILE A 38 10.83 -1.17 1.26
C ILE A 38 9.81 -1.02 2.38
N THR A 39 10.16 -1.47 3.59
CA THR A 39 9.29 -1.35 4.76
C THR A 39 9.91 -0.41 5.78
N ASN A 40 9.10 0.48 6.35
CA ASN A 40 9.58 1.44 7.34
C ASN A 40 9.07 1.09 8.74
N ASP A 41 9.99 1.06 9.69
CA ASP A 41 9.68 0.90 11.10
C ASP A 41 10.45 1.95 11.91
N ILE A 42 9.94 2.34 13.08
CA ILE A 42 10.56 3.42 13.86
C ILE A 42 11.89 2.96 14.48
N VAL A 43 11.90 1.78 15.10
CA VAL A 43 13.03 1.26 15.90
C VAL A 43 13.31 -0.23 15.65
N THR A 44 12.68 -0.81 14.62
CA THR A 44 12.82 -2.24 14.32
C THR A 44 12.87 -2.48 12.81
N THR A 45 12.91 -3.75 12.42
CA THR A 45 12.77 -4.21 11.04
C THR A 45 11.79 -5.39 10.97
N GLU A 46 10.81 -5.41 11.87
CA GLU A 46 9.91 -6.55 12.04
C GLU A 46 9.03 -6.77 10.81
N ASP A 47 8.55 -5.68 10.18
CA ASP A 47 7.78 -5.77 8.94
C ASP A 47 8.61 -6.37 7.80
N ALA A 48 9.86 -5.94 7.62
CA ALA A 48 10.78 -6.54 6.63
C ALA A 48 10.98 -8.04 6.87
N LYS A 49 11.19 -8.45 8.12
CA LYS A 49 11.35 -9.86 8.51
C LYS A 49 10.06 -10.65 8.29
N GLN A 50 8.89 -10.04 8.50
CA GLN A 50 7.61 -10.67 8.22
C GLN A 50 7.45 -10.90 6.71
N VAL A 51 7.62 -9.86 5.90
CA VAL A 51 7.50 -9.94 4.44
C VAL A 51 8.46 -10.99 3.87
N LYS A 52 9.72 -11.04 4.34
CA LYS A 52 10.69 -12.08 3.93
C LYS A 52 10.22 -13.49 4.27
N ARG A 53 9.63 -13.70 5.46
CA ARG A 53 9.08 -15.00 5.85
C ARG A 53 7.88 -15.39 4.98
N THR A 54 6.95 -14.46 4.77
CA THR A 54 5.71 -14.69 4.02
C THR A 54 5.97 -14.92 2.53
N LEU A 55 6.88 -14.15 1.94
CA LEU A 55 7.22 -14.22 0.50
C LEU A 55 8.39 -15.16 0.19
N LYS A 56 8.79 -16.01 1.15
CA LYS A 56 9.88 -16.96 0.95
C LYS A 56 9.57 -17.90 -0.22
N GLY A 57 10.47 -17.93 -1.20
CA GLY A 57 10.31 -18.73 -2.42
C GLY A 57 9.43 -18.07 -3.49
N ILE A 58 8.89 -16.88 -3.23
CA ILE A 58 8.11 -16.07 -4.18
C ILE A 58 8.94 -14.86 -4.63
N LEU A 59 9.52 -14.11 -3.69
CA LEU A 59 10.41 -12.98 -3.95
C LEU A 59 11.76 -13.20 -3.28
N ASP A 60 12.83 -12.83 -3.98
CA ASP A 60 14.18 -12.93 -3.44
C ASP A 60 14.36 -12.00 -2.23
N GLU A 61 14.96 -12.47 -1.15
CA GLU A 61 15.03 -11.72 0.12
C GLU A 61 15.84 -10.42 -0.03
N GLU A 62 16.77 -10.38 -0.98
CA GLU A 62 17.56 -9.18 -1.30
C GLU A 62 16.73 -8.06 -1.94
N LYS A 63 15.52 -8.36 -2.42
CA LYS A 63 14.57 -7.39 -2.98
C LYS A 63 13.67 -6.76 -1.92
N ILE A 64 13.86 -7.13 -0.65
CA ILE A 64 13.09 -6.64 0.50
C ILE A 64 14.06 -5.94 1.47
N LEU A 65 13.89 -4.63 1.62
CA LEU A 65 14.72 -3.79 2.49
C LEU A 65 13.88 -3.22 3.63
N GLY A 66 14.39 -3.32 4.86
CA GLY A 66 13.82 -2.64 6.02
C GLY A 66 14.60 -1.37 6.33
N VAL A 67 13.90 -0.26 6.51
CA VAL A 67 14.47 1.03 6.90
C VAL A 67 14.01 1.35 8.32
N GLU A 68 14.95 1.42 9.26
CA GLU A 68 14.71 1.93 10.60
C GLU A 68 14.79 3.45 10.56
N THR A 69 13.65 4.13 10.70
CA THR A 69 13.56 5.56 10.43
C THR A 69 14.01 6.44 11.59
N GLY A 70 13.95 5.93 12.83
CA GLY A 70 14.24 6.69 14.05
C GLY A 70 13.32 7.91 14.28
N ALA A 71 12.28 8.08 13.46
CA ALA A 71 11.42 9.25 13.41
C ALA A 71 9.96 8.85 13.19
N CYS A 72 9.04 9.79 13.46
CA CYS A 72 7.63 9.61 13.17
C CYS A 72 7.43 9.20 11.70
N PRO A 73 6.51 8.26 11.41
CA PRO A 73 6.34 7.75 10.05
C PRO A 73 6.07 8.83 9.02
N HIS A 74 5.24 9.83 9.33
CA HIS A 74 4.99 10.97 8.43
C HIS A 74 6.25 11.78 8.10
N THR A 75 7.21 11.90 9.02
CA THR A 75 8.47 12.58 8.73
C THR A 75 9.26 11.77 7.70
N ALA A 76 9.38 10.46 7.91
CA ALA A 76 10.17 9.58 7.06
C ALA A 76 9.62 9.39 5.64
N VAL A 77 8.33 9.66 5.40
CA VAL A 77 7.71 9.53 4.06
C VAL A 77 7.27 10.85 3.43
N ARG A 78 7.28 11.96 4.18
CA ARG A 78 6.78 13.26 3.71
C ARG A 78 7.71 14.43 3.99
N GLU A 79 8.02 14.71 5.25
CA GLU A 79 8.70 15.96 5.63
C GLU A 79 10.21 15.88 5.39
N ASP A 80 10.81 14.74 5.70
CA ASP A 80 12.20 14.42 5.40
C ASP A 80 12.31 12.97 4.92
N PRO A 81 11.94 12.69 3.65
CA PRO A 81 12.01 11.36 3.09
C PRO A 81 13.41 10.96 2.63
N SER A 82 14.46 11.69 3.02
CA SER A 82 15.83 11.50 2.50
C SER A 82 16.36 10.07 2.69
N MET A 83 16.14 9.46 3.86
CA MET A 83 16.52 8.07 4.13
C MET A 83 15.83 7.08 3.17
N ASN A 84 14.54 7.28 2.94
CA ASN A 84 13.76 6.44 2.04
C ASN A 84 14.16 6.65 0.57
N ILE A 85 14.40 7.89 0.15
CA ILE A 85 14.88 8.19 -1.20
C ILE A 85 16.22 7.50 -1.44
N SER A 86 17.17 7.61 -0.50
CA SER A 86 18.47 6.94 -0.60
C SER A 86 18.32 5.42 -0.68
N ALA A 87 17.46 4.83 0.14
CA ALA A 87 17.19 3.39 0.14
C ALA A 87 16.57 2.91 -1.19
N VAL A 88 15.61 3.69 -1.73
CA VAL A 88 15.01 3.41 -3.03
C VAL A 88 16.05 3.48 -4.13
N GLU A 89 16.87 4.53 -4.19
CA GLU A 89 17.88 4.72 -5.23
C GLU A 89 18.95 3.61 -5.21
N GLU A 90 19.38 3.17 -4.02
CA GLU A 90 20.30 2.04 -3.88
C GLU A 90 19.69 0.75 -4.43
N MET A 91 18.43 0.47 -4.08
CA MET A 91 17.69 -0.72 -4.51
C MET A 91 17.42 -0.70 -6.01
N GLU A 92 17.04 0.44 -6.58
CA GLU A 92 16.85 0.64 -8.02
C GLU A 92 18.16 0.45 -8.80
N ALA A 93 19.29 0.92 -8.27
CA ALA A 93 20.60 0.72 -8.88
C ALA A 93 21.04 -0.75 -8.83
N ARG A 94 20.74 -1.46 -7.73
CA ARG A 94 21.04 -2.88 -7.56
C ARG A 94 20.16 -3.78 -8.43
N PHE A 95 18.91 -3.40 -8.66
CA PHE A 95 17.93 -4.16 -9.44
C PHE A 95 17.34 -3.31 -10.59
N PRO A 96 18.12 -3.01 -11.64
CA PRO A 96 17.74 -2.05 -12.68
C PRO A 96 16.59 -2.52 -13.59
N ASP A 97 16.18 -3.79 -13.50
CA ASP A 97 15.08 -4.36 -14.27
C ASP A 97 13.70 -4.25 -13.58
N THR A 98 13.67 -3.69 -12.35
CA THR A 98 12.47 -3.44 -11.54
C THR A 98 11.38 -2.70 -12.32
N ASP A 99 10.12 -3.04 -12.06
CA ASP A 99 8.94 -2.35 -12.59
C ASP A 99 8.35 -1.37 -11.56
N VAL A 100 8.32 -1.80 -10.30
CA VAL A 100 7.65 -1.06 -9.21
C VAL A 100 8.41 -1.22 -7.89
N VAL A 101 8.46 -0.15 -7.10
CA VAL A 101 8.89 -0.19 -5.68
C VAL A 101 7.68 0.07 -4.80
N LEU A 102 7.38 -0.87 -3.92
CA LEU A 102 6.36 -0.74 -2.88
C LEU A 102 7.00 -0.21 -1.61
N ILE A 103 6.57 0.94 -1.12
CA ILE A 103 7.14 1.63 0.04
C ILE A 103 6.11 1.66 1.15
N GLU A 104 6.24 0.77 2.13
CA GLU A 104 5.40 0.75 3.31
C GLU A 104 5.81 1.86 4.29
N SER A 105 4.88 2.72 4.68
CA SER A 105 5.11 3.62 5.81
C SER A 105 5.01 2.85 7.13
N GLY A 106 5.67 3.35 8.18
CA GLY A 106 5.26 3.00 9.55
C GLY A 106 3.78 3.34 9.78
N GLY A 107 3.14 2.68 10.74
CA GLY A 107 1.74 2.96 11.07
C GLY A 107 1.56 4.35 11.69
N ASP A 108 0.63 5.15 11.15
CA ASP A 108 0.39 6.53 11.60
C ASP A 108 -1.08 6.93 11.42
N ASN A 109 -1.46 8.07 11.99
CA ASN A 109 -2.81 8.57 11.97
C ASN A 109 -3.32 8.95 10.56
N LEU A 110 -4.60 9.32 10.47
CA LEU A 110 -5.32 9.63 9.22
C LEU A 110 -4.75 10.80 8.40
N THR A 111 -3.74 11.51 8.92
CA THR A 111 -3.07 12.62 8.22
C THR A 111 -1.85 12.21 7.41
N LEU A 112 -1.39 10.96 7.54
CA LEU A 112 -0.24 10.46 6.79
C LEU A 112 -0.52 10.49 5.29
N THR A 113 0.42 11.10 4.58
CA THR A 113 0.46 11.29 3.12
C THR A 113 1.93 11.13 2.71
N PHE A 114 2.19 10.91 1.42
CA PHE A 114 3.56 10.75 0.90
C PHE A 114 4.04 12.02 0.22
N SER A 115 5.34 12.30 0.32
CA SER A 115 5.97 13.32 -0.51
C SER A 115 5.99 12.86 -1.97
N PRO A 116 5.65 13.74 -2.94
CA PRO A 116 5.83 13.45 -4.37
C PRO A 116 7.29 13.18 -4.78
N ALA A 117 8.26 13.56 -3.93
CA ALA A 117 9.66 13.21 -4.15
C ALA A 117 9.96 11.73 -3.85
N LEU A 118 9.13 11.08 -3.04
CA LEU A 118 9.31 9.68 -2.64
C LEU A 118 8.42 8.73 -3.43
N ALA A 119 7.13 9.04 -3.56
CA ALA A 119 6.14 8.17 -4.20
C ALA A 119 5.43 8.89 -5.36
N ASP A 120 5.29 8.22 -6.50
CA ASP A 120 4.52 8.70 -7.65
C ASP A 120 3.01 8.63 -7.36
N PHE A 121 2.58 7.57 -6.65
CA PHE A 121 1.21 7.30 -6.25
C PHE A 121 1.20 6.72 -4.83
N TYR A 122 0.06 6.76 -4.15
CA TYR A 122 -0.07 6.06 -2.88
C TYR A 122 -1.45 5.45 -2.63
N ILE A 123 -1.39 4.29 -1.98
CA ILE A 123 -2.52 3.53 -1.46
C ILE A 123 -2.60 3.81 0.03
N TYR A 124 -3.78 4.15 0.51
CA TYR A 124 -4.03 4.32 1.94
C TYR A 124 -4.91 3.17 2.44
N VAL A 125 -4.46 2.47 3.48
CA VAL A 125 -5.11 1.28 4.04
C VAL A 125 -5.71 1.65 5.39
N ILE A 126 -7.04 1.59 5.50
CA ILE A 126 -7.78 1.58 6.77
C ILE A 126 -8.37 0.18 6.99
N ASP A 127 -8.86 -0.11 8.19
CA ASP A 127 -9.58 -1.35 8.42
C ASP A 127 -10.90 -1.17 9.16
N VAL A 128 -11.78 -2.16 9.02
CA VAL A 128 -13.14 -2.10 9.59
C VAL A 128 -13.14 -2.08 11.12
N ALA A 129 -12.14 -2.69 11.78
CA ALA A 129 -12.05 -2.74 13.23
C ALA A 129 -11.65 -1.38 13.85
N ASP A 130 -11.08 -0.45 13.08
CA ASP A 130 -10.91 0.96 13.51
C ASP A 130 -12.25 1.69 13.70
N GLY A 131 -13.33 1.11 13.14
CA GLY A 131 -14.71 1.46 13.35
C GLY A 131 -15.37 2.16 12.16
N GLU A 132 -16.70 1.97 12.04
CA GLU A 132 -17.51 2.44 10.90
C GLU A 132 -17.33 3.93 10.55
N LYS A 133 -17.07 4.76 11.56
CA LYS A 133 -16.95 6.23 11.43
C LYS A 133 -15.64 6.72 10.79
N ILE A 134 -14.67 5.83 10.50
CA ILE A 134 -13.34 6.26 10.03
C ILE A 134 -13.39 7.09 8.74
N PRO A 135 -14.16 6.72 7.70
CA PRO A 135 -14.29 7.58 6.51
C PRO A 135 -14.76 9.00 6.83
N ARG A 136 -15.73 9.15 7.75
CA ARG A 136 -16.27 10.46 8.18
C ARG A 136 -15.27 11.34 8.92
N LYS A 137 -14.14 10.79 9.39
CA LYS A 137 -13.07 11.58 10.02
C LYS A 137 -12.29 12.44 9.03
N ASN A 138 -12.48 12.28 7.71
CA ASN A 138 -11.97 13.18 6.68
C ASN A 138 -10.44 13.43 6.74
N GLY A 139 -9.67 12.41 7.13
CA GLY A 139 -8.21 12.54 7.16
C GLY A 139 -7.64 12.68 5.74
N PRO A 140 -6.65 13.55 5.50
CA PRO A 140 -6.12 13.77 4.16
C PRO A 140 -5.50 12.51 3.56
N GLY A 141 -4.95 11.59 4.38
CA GLY A 141 -4.43 10.31 3.90
C GLY A 141 -5.49 9.52 3.14
N LEU A 142 -6.65 9.28 3.76
CA LEU A 142 -7.75 8.55 3.14
C LEU A 142 -8.53 9.36 2.09
N VAL A 143 -8.56 10.69 2.17
CA VAL A 143 -9.31 11.53 1.21
C VAL A 143 -8.52 11.73 -0.09
N GLN A 144 -7.21 11.91 0.01
CA GLN A 144 -6.35 12.28 -1.12
C GLN A 144 -5.69 11.08 -1.81
N ALA A 145 -5.67 9.90 -1.18
CA ALA A 145 -5.04 8.70 -1.74
C ALA A 145 -5.53 8.39 -3.15
N ASP A 146 -4.65 7.87 -3.99
CA ASP A 146 -5.00 7.43 -5.33
C ASP A 146 -5.91 6.21 -5.26
N ILE A 147 -5.67 5.29 -4.32
CA ILE A 147 -6.59 4.20 -3.95
C ILE A 147 -6.74 4.15 -2.43
N LEU A 148 -7.98 4.07 -1.95
CA LEU A 148 -8.27 3.72 -0.56
C LEU A 148 -8.61 2.23 -0.45
N VAL A 149 -7.93 1.52 0.43
CA VAL A 149 -8.26 0.13 0.79
C VAL A 149 -8.96 0.14 2.15
N ILE A 150 -10.13 -0.49 2.22
CA ILE A 150 -10.85 -0.76 3.48
C ILE A 150 -10.73 -2.26 3.73
N ASN A 151 -9.77 -2.64 4.58
CA ASN A 151 -9.39 -4.03 4.83
C ASN A 151 -10.17 -4.66 5.99
N LYS A 152 -10.01 -5.98 6.15
CA LYS A 152 -10.58 -6.79 7.24
C LYS A 152 -12.11 -6.72 7.29
N ILE A 153 -12.76 -6.77 6.12
CA ILE A 153 -14.23 -6.69 6.03
C ILE A 153 -14.95 -7.83 6.76
N ASP A 154 -14.28 -8.96 6.98
CA ASP A 154 -14.77 -10.06 7.80
C ASP A 154 -14.96 -9.68 9.28
N LEU A 155 -14.34 -8.60 9.73
CA LEU A 155 -14.45 -8.16 11.12
C LEU A 155 -15.68 -7.30 11.42
N ALA A 156 -16.40 -6.84 10.41
CA ALA A 156 -17.60 -5.99 10.55
C ALA A 156 -18.60 -6.47 11.61
N PRO A 157 -18.99 -7.76 11.66
CA PRO A 157 -19.98 -8.25 12.63
C PRO A 157 -19.49 -8.18 14.08
N TYR A 158 -18.18 -8.24 14.31
CA TYR A 158 -17.61 -8.30 15.66
C TYR A 158 -17.37 -6.92 16.27
N VAL A 159 -17.33 -5.88 15.44
CA VAL A 159 -17.13 -4.48 15.87
C VAL A 159 -18.37 -3.61 15.68
N GLY A 160 -19.49 -4.20 15.22
CA GLY A 160 -20.75 -3.50 15.00
C GLY A 160 -20.67 -2.45 13.88
N ALA A 161 -19.88 -2.72 12.83
CA ALA A 161 -19.75 -1.84 11.67
C ALA A 161 -20.62 -2.32 10.51
N SER A 162 -21.29 -1.41 9.82
CA SER A 162 -21.96 -1.68 8.54
C SER A 162 -21.05 -1.32 7.37
N LEU A 163 -20.67 -2.31 6.56
CA LEU A 163 -19.88 -2.08 5.35
C LEU A 163 -20.60 -1.11 4.40
N ALA A 164 -21.92 -1.23 4.25
CA ALA A 164 -22.71 -0.34 3.40
C ALA A 164 -22.63 1.12 3.86
N VAL A 165 -22.61 1.38 5.17
CA VAL A 165 -22.44 2.74 5.70
C VAL A 165 -21.01 3.24 5.45
N MET A 166 -20.01 2.41 5.70
CA MET A 166 -18.61 2.77 5.43
C MET A 166 -18.40 3.12 3.96
N GLU A 167 -18.96 2.36 3.04
CA GLU A 167 -18.89 2.64 1.60
C GLU A 167 -19.62 3.92 1.22
N SER A 168 -20.85 4.12 1.72
CA SER A 168 -21.61 5.35 1.49
C SER A 168 -20.84 6.58 1.95
N ASP A 169 -20.28 6.54 3.16
CA ASP A 169 -19.47 7.65 3.68
C ASP A 169 -18.20 7.84 2.85
N THR A 170 -17.54 6.75 2.46
CA THR A 170 -16.34 6.78 1.63
C THR A 170 -16.61 7.48 0.30
N GLN A 171 -17.72 7.15 -0.36
CA GLN A 171 -18.14 7.80 -1.60
C GLN A 171 -18.40 9.30 -1.41
N VAL A 172 -19.03 9.70 -0.29
CA VAL A 172 -19.25 11.11 0.03
C VAL A 172 -17.92 11.85 0.19
N VAL A 173 -16.96 11.27 0.91
CA VAL A 173 -15.70 11.97 1.24
C VAL A 173 -14.66 11.92 0.11
N ARG A 174 -14.69 10.91 -0.75
CA ARG A 174 -13.73 10.70 -1.86
C ARG A 174 -14.26 11.08 -3.23
N GLY A 175 -15.57 11.26 -3.39
CA GLY A 175 -16.20 11.52 -4.68
C GLY A 175 -15.91 10.39 -5.67
N GLN A 176 -15.27 10.71 -6.79
CA GLN A 176 -14.93 9.73 -7.84
C GLN A 176 -13.60 9.01 -7.58
N ARG A 177 -12.86 9.32 -6.50
CA ARG A 177 -11.57 8.67 -6.27
C ARG A 177 -11.76 7.18 -5.91
N PRO A 178 -10.94 6.28 -6.46
CA PRO A 178 -11.12 4.85 -6.29
C PRO A 178 -11.02 4.41 -4.82
N TYR A 179 -11.83 3.44 -4.44
CA TYR A 179 -11.66 2.69 -3.19
C TYR A 179 -12.03 1.23 -3.41
N ILE A 180 -11.60 0.36 -2.50
CA ILE A 180 -11.91 -1.07 -2.56
C ILE A 180 -12.03 -1.68 -1.16
N LEU A 181 -13.02 -2.55 -1.00
CA LEU A 181 -13.17 -3.44 0.15
C LEU A 181 -12.26 -4.66 -0.03
N THR A 182 -11.53 -5.04 1.01
CA THR A 182 -10.65 -6.22 0.96
C THR A 182 -10.71 -7.06 2.22
N ASN A 183 -10.44 -8.35 2.03
CA ASN A 183 -10.05 -9.25 3.10
C ASN A 183 -8.75 -9.94 2.68
N CYS A 184 -7.61 -9.40 3.13
CA CYS A 184 -6.30 -9.97 2.82
C CYS A 184 -6.12 -11.41 3.35
N LYS A 185 -6.94 -11.85 4.33
CA LYS A 185 -6.88 -13.22 4.87
C LYS A 185 -7.51 -14.23 3.92
N THR A 186 -8.54 -13.85 3.18
CA THR A 186 -9.25 -14.74 2.23
C THR A 186 -8.89 -14.48 0.77
N GLY A 187 -8.28 -13.33 0.47
CA GLY A 187 -7.99 -12.86 -0.88
C GLY A 187 -9.14 -12.06 -1.51
N GLU A 188 -10.24 -11.83 -0.80
CA GLU A 188 -11.36 -11.04 -1.31
C GLU A 188 -10.91 -9.60 -1.63
N GLY A 189 -11.24 -9.13 -2.84
CA GLY A 189 -10.87 -7.81 -3.35
C GLY A 189 -9.40 -7.66 -3.78
N VAL A 190 -8.53 -8.64 -3.53
CA VAL A 190 -7.08 -8.52 -3.80
C VAL A 190 -6.78 -8.49 -5.30
N GLU A 191 -7.36 -9.39 -6.10
CA GLU A 191 -7.19 -9.38 -7.57
C GLU A 191 -7.64 -8.06 -8.19
N THR A 192 -8.80 -7.54 -7.77
CA THR A 192 -9.32 -6.26 -8.22
C THR A 192 -8.41 -5.09 -7.80
N LEU A 193 -7.81 -5.14 -6.61
CA LEU A 193 -6.81 -4.14 -6.20
C LEU A 193 -5.58 -4.18 -7.12
N VAL A 194 -5.11 -5.36 -7.49
CA VAL A 194 -4.00 -5.51 -8.44
C VAL A 194 -4.38 -5.01 -9.84
N ASP A 195 -5.61 -5.28 -10.30
CA ASP A 195 -6.13 -4.73 -11.56
C ASP A 195 -6.11 -3.20 -11.57
N MET A 196 -6.52 -2.58 -10.46
CA MET A 196 -6.49 -1.13 -10.30
C MET A 196 -5.05 -0.60 -10.35
N ILE A 197 -4.11 -1.20 -9.62
CA ILE A 197 -2.69 -0.81 -9.63
C ILE A 197 -2.10 -0.92 -11.04
N MET A 198 -2.36 -2.02 -11.73
CA MET A 198 -1.84 -2.26 -13.08
C MET A 198 -2.40 -1.28 -14.11
N ARG A 199 -3.70 -0.99 -14.03
CA ARG A 199 -4.38 -0.04 -14.92
C ARG A 199 -3.93 1.40 -14.65
N ASP A 200 -3.95 1.82 -13.39
CA ASP A 200 -3.87 3.24 -13.02
C ASP A 200 -2.42 3.71 -12.79
N PHE A 201 -1.52 2.83 -12.33
CA PHE A 201 -0.15 3.22 -11.92
C PHE A 201 0.95 2.61 -12.79
N LEU A 202 0.76 1.38 -13.27
CA LEU A 202 1.76 0.69 -14.11
C LEU A 202 1.46 0.83 -15.61
N PHE A 203 0.27 1.34 -15.97
CA PHE A 203 -0.19 1.55 -17.35
C PHE A 203 -0.04 0.31 -18.24
N THR A 204 -0.08 -0.87 -17.64
CA THR A 204 -0.06 -2.14 -18.36
C THR A 204 -1.48 -2.40 -18.84
N HIS A 205 -1.78 -1.98 -20.07
CA HIS A 205 -3.07 -2.26 -20.69
C HIS A 205 -3.26 -3.78 -20.82
N SER A 206 -4.33 -4.33 -20.23
CA SER A 206 -4.99 -5.45 -20.87
C SER A 206 -5.61 -4.91 -22.15
N LEU A 207 -4.98 -5.20 -23.29
CA LEU A 207 -5.65 -5.14 -24.59
C LEU A 207 -6.75 -6.21 -24.58
N GLN A 208 -7.86 -5.96 -23.90
CA GLN A 208 -9.12 -6.57 -24.29
C GLN A 208 -9.71 -5.68 -25.37
N ALA A 209 -9.32 -6.00 -26.61
CA ALA A 209 -10.09 -5.63 -27.78
C ALA A 209 -11.50 -6.24 -27.61
N THR A 210 -12.47 -5.42 -27.22
CA THR A 210 -13.87 -5.76 -27.40
C THR A 210 -14.19 -5.54 -28.88
N GLN A 211 -14.27 -6.65 -29.62
CA GLN A 211 -15.11 -6.72 -30.82
C GLN A 211 -16.57 -6.83 -30.39
#